data_AF-A0A969UAE3-F1
#
_entry.id   AF-A0A969UAE3-F1
#
_cell.length_a   1.000
_cell.length_b   1.000
_cell.length_c   1.000
_cell.angle_alpha   90.00
_cell.angle_beta   90.00
_cell.angle_gamma   90.00
#
_symmetry.space_group_name_H-M   'P 1'
#
loop_
_entity.id
_entity.type
_entity.pdbx_description
1 polymer ?
#
loop_
_entity_poly.entity_id
_entity_poly.type
_entity_poly.pdbx_seq_one_letter_code
_entity_poly.pdbx_strand_id
1 'polypeptide(L)'
;MSLQNPLKDLTRRSQKRKLKTAAKQRFNGTCAYCGSVPRFLTLDHVVARSKGGFDVRSNLVAVCRRCNKSKGSRLLWEWWQASPWWDEERAHQLASSVLICKIKGTQ
;
A
#
# COMPACT_ATOMS: atom_id res chain seq x y z
N MET A 1 -24.92 -11.99 -0.81
CA MET A 1 -25.13 -10.57 -0.43
C MET A 1 -23.98 -9.74 -0.97
N SER A 2 -24.21 -8.90 -1.98
CA SER A 2 -23.13 -8.11 -2.60
C SER A 2 -22.62 -7.07 -1.60
N LEU A 3 -21.38 -7.22 -1.12
CA LEU A 3 -20.71 -6.22 -0.30
C LEU A 3 -20.65 -4.91 -1.09
N GLN A 4 -21.51 -3.95 -0.75
CA GLN A 4 -21.47 -2.65 -1.38
C GLN A 4 -20.13 -1.98 -1.06
N ASN A 5 -19.42 -1.47 -2.07
CA ASN A 5 -18.20 -0.71 -1.86
C ASN A 5 -18.53 0.57 -1.06
N PRO A 6 -18.11 0.70 0.22
CA PRO A 6 -18.52 1.80 1.10
C PRO A 6 -17.90 3.15 0.69
N LEU A 7 -17.06 3.16 -0.34
CA LEU A 7 -16.45 4.36 -0.90
C LEU A 7 -17.18 4.87 -2.14
N LYS A 8 -18.11 4.11 -2.73
CA LYS A 8 -18.69 4.40 -4.06
C LYS A 8 -19.40 5.75 -4.15
N ASP A 9 -20.01 6.22 -3.06
CA ASP A 9 -20.79 7.46 -3.02
C ASP A 9 -19.97 8.71 -2.66
N LEU A 10 -18.65 8.56 -2.49
CA LEU A 10 -17.75 9.65 -2.13
C LEU A 10 -17.03 10.24 -3.34
N THR A 11 -16.73 11.53 -3.29
CA THR A 11 -15.85 12.17 -4.28
C THR A 11 -14.46 11.52 -4.29
N ARG A 12 -13.78 11.51 -5.44
CA ARG A 12 -12.42 10.96 -5.58
C ARG A 12 -11.43 11.50 -4.55
N ARG A 13 -11.55 12.80 -4.20
CA ARG A 13 -10.71 13.44 -3.18
C ARG A 13 -10.97 12.87 -1.78
N SER A 14 -12.24 12.66 -1.43
CA SER A 14 -12.65 12.07 -0.15
C SER A 14 -12.29 10.59 -0.06
N GLN A 15 -12.47 9.82 -1.14
CA GLN A 15 -12.03 8.43 -1.25
C GLN A 15 -10.51 8.32 -1.00
N LYS A 16 -9.72 9.14 -1.69
CA LYS A 16 -8.26 9.20 -1.53
C LYS A 16 -7.84 9.54 -0.11
N ARG A 17 -8.55 10.46 0.56
CA ARG A 17 -8.28 10.83 1.96
C ARG A 17 -8.58 9.65 2.90
N LYS A 18 -9.71 8.96 2.73
CA LYS A 18 -10.03 7.75 3.53
C LYS A 18 -9.00 6.65 3.32
N LEU A 19 -8.61 6.37 2.08
CA LEU A 19 -7.57 5.38 1.76
C LEU A 19 -6.22 5.74 2.38
N LYS A 20 -5.85 7.03 2.35
CA LYS A 20 -4.60 7.52 2.97
C LYS A 20 -4.61 7.31 4.47
N THR A 21 -5.70 7.65 5.14
CA THR A 21 -5.84 7.45 6.59
C THR A 21 -5.78 5.97 6.95
N ALA A 22 -6.52 5.12 6.22
CA ALA A 22 -6.52 3.68 6.44
C ALA A 22 -5.14 3.04 6.24
N ALA A 23 -4.41 3.45 5.18
CA ALA A 23 -3.06 2.97 4.93
C ALA A 23 -2.08 3.37 6.03
N LYS A 24 -2.16 4.63 6.53
CA LYS A 24 -1.32 5.08 7.65
C LYS A 24 -1.57 4.27 8.91
N GLN A 25 -2.84 4.02 9.25
CA GLN A 25 -3.21 3.24 10.44
C GLN A 25 -2.69 1.81 10.34
N ARG A 26 -2.79 1.19 9.16
CA ARG A 26 -2.31 -0.19 8.92
C ARG A 26 -0.81 -0.39 9.15
N PHE A 27 -0.02 0.66 8.93
CA PHE A 27 1.44 0.63 9.11
C PHE A 27 1.89 1.45 10.32
N ASN A 28 1.00 1.72 11.28
CA ASN A 28 1.33 2.45 12.51
C ASN A 28 2.03 3.80 12.27
N GLY A 29 1.67 4.50 11.19
CA GLY A 29 2.30 5.77 10.81
C GLY A 29 3.75 5.64 10.31
N THR A 30 4.21 4.42 10.02
CA THR A 30 5.54 4.13 9.48
C THR A 30 5.50 3.92 7.96
N CYS A 31 6.65 4.03 7.31
CA CYS A 31 6.81 3.68 5.90
C CYS A 31 6.68 2.17 5.71
N ALA A 32 5.75 1.74 4.84
CA ALA A 32 5.53 0.33 4.54
C ALA A 32 6.78 -0.38 3.98
N TYR A 33 7.73 0.34 3.38
CA TYR A 33 8.93 -0.24 2.77
C TYR A 33 10.17 -0.20 3.66
N CYS A 34 10.47 0.93 4.30
CA CYS A 34 11.71 1.08 5.08
C CYS A 34 11.50 1.22 6.59
N GLY A 35 10.25 1.23 7.07
CA GLY A 35 9.95 1.34 8.51
C GLY A 35 10.17 2.70 9.15
N SER A 36 10.79 3.65 8.47
CA SER A 36 10.99 5.01 9.02
C SER A 36 9.66 5.67 9.42
N VAL A 37 9.71 6.58 10.38
CA VAL A 37 8.57 7.41 10.83
C VAL A 37 8.71 8.84 10.28
N PRO A 38 8.36 9.11 9.01
CA PRO A 38 8.52 10.44 8.45
C PRO A 38 7.42 11.39 8.95
N ARG A 39 7.73 12.69 8.98
CA ARG A 39 6.72 13.76 9.23
C ARG A 39 5.53 13.68 8.25
N PHE A 40 5.78 13.22 7.02
CA PHE A 40 4.75 13.07 5.98
C PHE A 40 4.85 11.72 5.26
N LEU A 41 3.72 11.01 5.25
CA LEU A 41 3.52 9.82 4.40
C LEU A 41 2.71 10.17 3.15
N THR A 42 3.08 9.51 2.07
CA THR A 42 2.41 9.47 0.77
C THR A 42 1.71 8.13 0.57
N LEU A 43 0.86 8.02 -0.44
CA LEU A 43 0.30 6.74 -0.88
C LEU A 43 1.09 6.26 -2.10
N ASP A 44 1.41 4.97 -2.12
CA ASP A 44 1.96 4.30 -3.29
C ASP A 44 1.10 3.10 -3.69
N HIS A 45 1.13 2.78 -4.98
CA HIS A 45 0.52 1.59 -5.55
C HIS A 45 1.58 0.48 -5.64
N VAL A 46 1.36 -0.62 -4.93
CA VAL A 46 2.26 -1.79 -4.94
C VAL A 46 2.49 -2.26 -6.38
N VAL A 47 1.40 -2.49 -7.11
CA VAL A 47 1.40 -2.58 -8.57
C VAL A 47 1.12 -1.20 -9.12
N ALA A 48 2.08 -0.62 -9.85
CA ALA A 48 1.94 0.72 -10.42
C ALA A 48 0.70 0.83 -11.31
N ARG A 49 0.05 2.00 -11.33
CA ARG A 49 -1.12 2.26 -12.18
C ARG A 49 -0.83 2.06 -13.67
N SER A 50 0.35 2.44 -14.13
CA SER A 50 0.79 2.23 -15.52
C SER A 50 0.94 0.75 -15.90
N LYS A 51 0.99 -0.14 -14.91
CA LYS A 51 1.04 -1.60 -15.07
C LYS A 51 -0.29 -2.28 -14.70
N GLY A 52 -1.39 -1.53 -14.66
CA GLY A 52 -2.74 -2.07 -14.37
C GLY A 52 -3.13 -2.12 -12.89
N GLY A 53 -2.39 -1.46 -11.99
CA GLY A 53 -2.73 -1.42 -10.57
C GLY A 53 -3.99 -0.61 -10.26
N PHE A 54 -4.92 -1.21 -9.49
CA PHE A 54 -6.18 -0.59 -9.09
C PHE A 54 -6.07 0.27 -7.82
N ASP A 55 -6.99 1.21 -7.65
CA ASP A 55 -7.16 2.04 -6.44
C ASP A 55 -7.92 1.27 -5.33
N VAL A 56 -7.37 0.12 -4.93
CA VAL A 56 -7.95 -0.76 -3.89
C VAL A 56 -7.08 -0.80 -2.65
N ARG A 57 -7.70 -1.06 -1.49
CA ARG A 57 -7.02 -1.12 -0.19
C ARG A 57 -5.85 -2.10 -0.18
N SER A 58 -5.96 -3.23 -0.88
CA SER A 58 -4.89 -4.23 -1.00
C SER A 58 -3.69 -3.70 -1.80
N ASN A 59 -3.89 -2.82 -2.78
CA ASN A 59 -2.82 -2.31 -3.64
C ASN A 59 -2.21 -0.99 -3.13
N LEU A 60 -2.81 -0.36 -2.12
CA LEU A 60 -2.38 0.96 -1.62
C LEU A 60 -1.66 0.86 -0.28
N VAL A 61 -0.49 1.47 -0.21
CA VAL A 61 0.38 1.48 0.99
C VAL A 61 0.80 2.88 1.37
N ALA A 62 1.05 3.12 2.66
CA ALA A 62 1.58 4.38 3.15
C ALA A 62 3.11 4.35 3.17
N VAL A 63 3.75 5.24 2.43
CA VAL A 63 5.22 5.23 2.25
C VAL A 63 5.82 6.63 2.36
N CYS A 64 7.08 6.70 2.76
CA CYS A 64 7.81 7.97 2.80
C CYS A 64 8.11 8.47 1.38
N ARG A 65 8.37 9.77 1.23
CA ARG A 65 8.64 10.40 -0.08
C ARG A 65 9.88 9.79 -0.77
N ARG A 66 10.91 9.43 0.00
CA ARG A 66 12.15 8.85 -0.50
C ARG A 66 11.91 7.50 -1.18
N CYS A 67 11.25 6.58 -0.47
CA CYS A 67 10.94 5.26 -1.02
C CYS A 67 9.97 5.34 -2.20
N ASN A 68 8.93 6.17 -2.11
CA ASN A 68 7.99 6.36 -3.21
C ASN A 68 8.69 6.84 -4.50
N LYS A 69 9.55 7.86 -4.38
CA LYS A 69 10.34 8.38 -5.51
C LYS A 69 11.35 7.35 -6.03
N SER A 70 11.98 6.58 -5.15
CA SER A 70 12.98 5.57 -5.52
C SER A 70 12.38 4.37 -6.24
N LYS A 71 11.20 3.89 -5.79
CA LYS A 71 10.47 2.80 -6.45
C LYS A 71 9.96 3.22 -7.82
N GLY A 72 9.27 4.36 -7.90
CA GLY A 72 8.61 4.80 -9.13
C GLY A 72 7.67 3.73 -9.70
N SER A 73 7.85 3.39 -10.98
CA SER A 73 7.07 2.38 -11.71
C SER A 73 7.70 0.97 -11.72
N ARG A 74 8.81 0.77 -10.99
CA ARG A 74 9.48 -0.53 -10.89
C ARG A 74 8.58 -1.56 -10.21
N LEU A 75 8.79 -2.84 -10.54
CA LEU A 75 8.11 -3.91 -9.81
C LEU A 75 8.58 -3.88 -8.37
N LEU A 76 7.62 -3.98 -7.43
CA LEU A 76 7.92 -3.88 -6.01
C LEU A 76 9.02 -4.87 -5.61
N TRP A 77 8.90 -6.12 -6.03
CA TRP A 77 9.79 -7.19 -5.59
C TRP A 77 11.23 -6.99 -6.06
N GLU A 78 11.41 -6.60 -7.32
CA GLU A 78 12.73 -6.33 -7.90
C GLU A 78 13.40 -5.13 -7.24
N TRP A 79 12.66 -4.04 -7.04
CA TRP A 79 13.20 -2.83 -6.44
C TRP A 79 13.48 -3.00 -4.95
N TRP A 80 12.60 -3.68 -4.21
CA TRP A 80 12.67 -3.72 -2.76
C TRP A 80 13.74 -4.67 -2.24
N GLN A 81 13.89 -5.85 -2.84
CA GLN A 81 14.98 -6.78 -2.49
C GLN A 81 16.37 -6.21 -2.81
N ALA A 82 16.49 -5.41 -3.87
CA ALA A 82 17.73 -4.73 -4.21
C ALA A 82 18.00 -3.49 -3.34
N SER A 83 17.05 -3.10 -2.48
CA SER A 83 17.18 -1.90 -1.67
C SER A 83 17.91 -2.20 -0.34
N PRO A 84 18.73 -1.27 0.17
CA PRO A 84 19.42 -1.43 1.46
C PRO A 84 18.47 -1.41 2.67
N TRP A 85 17.18 -1.10 2.47
CA TRP A 85 16.13 -1.14 3.50
C TRP A 85 15.25 -2.38 3.40
N TRP A 86 15.72 -3.42 2.68
CA TRP A 86 15.08 -4.71 2.68
C TRP A 86 15.07 -5.31 4.09
N ASP A 87 13.93 -5.85 4.49
CA ASP A 87 13.72 -6.49 5.78
C ASP A 87 12.63 -7.56 5.62
N GLU A 88 12.94 -8.79 6.01
CA GLU A 88 12.06 -9.94 5.80
C GLU A 88 10.78 -9.84 6.64
N GLU A 89 10.89 -9.41 7.89
CA GLU A 89 9.74 -9.22 8.78
C GLU A 89 8.76 -8.19 8.20
N ARG A 90 9.29 -7.07 7.68
CA ARG A 90 8.49 -6.05 7.01
C ARG A 90 7.90 -6.55 5.70
N ALA A 91 8.60 -7.38 4.95
CA ALA A 91 8.06 -8.02 3.77
C ALA A 91 6.86 -8.90 4.12
N HIS A 92 6.92 -9.66 5.22
CA HIS A 92 5.78 -10.42 5.74
C HIS A 92 4.63 -9.52 6.19
N GLN A 93 4.91 -8.40 6.85
CA GLN A 93 3.89 -7.42 7.21
C GLN A 93 3.21 -6.85 5.95
N LEU A 94 4.00 -6.48 4.94
CA LEU A 94 3.49 -5.96 3.68
C LEU A 94 2.66 -7.03 2.96
N ALA A 95 3.18 -8.24 2.82
CA ALA A 95 2.53 -9.39 2.21
C ALA A 95 1.19 -9.67 2.89
N SER A 96 1.15 -9.80 4.21
CA SER A 96 -0.09 -9.98 4.98
C SER A 96 -1.08 -8.83 4.68
N SER A 97 -0.59 -7.61 4.67
CA SER A 97 -1.45 -6.45 4.46
C SER A 97 -2.02 -6.37 3.01
N VAL A 98 -1.24 -6.77 2.00
CA VAL A 98 -1.55 -6.65 0.56
C VAL A 98 -2.23 -7.92 0.00
N LEU A 99 -1.91 -9.10 0.54
CA LEU A 99 -2.37 -10.42 0.09
C LEU A 99 -3.56 -10.99 0.89
N ILE A 100 -4.05 -10.35 1.97
CA ILE A 100 -5.29 -10.74 2.68
C ILE A 100 -6.58 -10.53 1.84
N CYS A 101 -6.48 -10.50 0.50
CA CYS A 101 -7.64 -10.72 -0.38
C CYS A 101 -7.63 -12.10 -1.07
N LYS A 102 -6.64 -12.98 -0.84
CA LYS A 102 -6.65 -14.36 -1.37
C LYS A 102 -6.89 -15.48 -0.34
N ILE A 103 -6.96 -15.19 0.97
CA ILE A 103 -7.16 -16.23 2.02
C ILE A 103 -8.47 -16.02 2.81
N LYS A 104 -9.48 -15.39 2.23
CA LYS A 104 -10.88 -15.51 2.70
C LYS A 104 -11.82 -15.74 1.52
N GLY A 105 -11.54 -16.82 0.80
CA GLY A 105 -12.51 -17.52 -0.03
C GLY A 105 -12.54 -18.97 0.44
N THR A 106 -13.75 -19.46 0.73
CA THR A 106 -14.13 -20.87 0.97
C THR A 106 -13.49 -21.56 2.18
N GLN A 107 -14.17 -21.55 3.34
CA GLN A 107 -15.37 -22.37 3.60
C GLN A 107 -16.44 -21.51 4.28
#